data_AF-A0AAW8F4D3-F1
#
_entry.id   AF-A0AAW8F4D3-F1
#
_cell.length_a   1.000
_cell.length_b   1.000
_cell.length_c   1.000
_cell.angle_alpha   90.00
_cell.angle_beta   90.00
_cell.angle_gamma   90.00
#
_symmetry.space_group_name_H-M   'P 1'
#
loop_
_entity.id
_entity.type
_entity.pdbx_description
1 polymer ?
#
loop_
_entity_poly.entity_id
_entity_poly.type
_entity_poly.pdbx_seq_one_letter_code
_entity_poly.pdbx_strand_id
1 'polypeptide(L)'
;MAGRHVAFLRRQEVERLLHLGKGELDRLLEEDDDFPKGSKEHLSQFDQALGKEPHLRWDGGSVYEWAAHSSRFRERGAVLLDPSLDTQAVAPGKWLGFQPTSHGPAMDWETGLGVVRILHTTRFGAACAMAEELAEDAGSQGVITVCALYGDIGFSGPALIAADTAQPHLEYEAQWGLVTRLVGQPLPWWPHALRRSDVISQWSPGAPVTLAEVLPDEKETTLRQAATVRWPDDAATTALLDLANSLRNQDIASLNQEIRIFGEHGGHPDGDPLLIAARHRTEGYPLPRTEDHDVLAAGWRTIASSQLFEAYEPMEIGLHYAAHLLPFGPHTEVHTRGPAARRWAQQLTPCTPTALHAVLADDAQDVTFYTDRTTGIPVIRKASSRDITWVFLAPLRLPDTDAHLKSVILEDTVWIRTTDDRIHPGPCTPGEHLWWGPGGGDRPTEAAWVISQLMDDLSTQVSLDDHWHHAPAGLTKLLNRTHAYGTELPRHVLEHARSQ
;
A
#
# COMPACT_ATOMS: atom_id res chain seq x y z
N MET A 1 -6.31 -7.95 -10.44
CA MET A 1 -6.04 -9.38 -10.23
C MET A 1 -5.81 -9.54 -8.74
N ALA A 2 -6.85 -9.95 -8.01
CA ALA A 2 -6.71 -10.35 -6.62
C ALA A 2 -5.63 -11.43 -6.53
N GLY A 3 -4.68 -11.28 -5.62
CA GLY A 3 -3.73 -12.37 -5.35
C GLY A 3 -4.54 -13.60 -4.95
N ARG A 4 -4.28 -14.76 -5.58
CA ARG A 4 -4.78 -16.09 -5.17
C ARG A 4 -3.66 -16.87 -4.51
N HIS A 5 -3.96 -17.67 -3.48
CA HIS A 5 -2.95 -18.55 -2.90
C HIS A 5 -2.64 -19.65 -3.89
N VAL A 6 -1.46 -19.56 -4.54
CA VAL A 6 -1.05 -20.51 -5.57
C VAL A 6 -0.40 -21.73 -4.91
N ALA A 7 -1.14 -22.83 -4.84
CA ALA A 7 -0.62 -24.13 -4.44
C ALA A 7 -0.06 -24.87 -5.67
N PHE A 8 1.27 -25.09 -5.71
CA PHE A 8 1.90 -25.82 -6.81
C PHE A 8 1.94 -27.32 -6.55
N LEU A 9 1.24 -28.10 -7.36
CA LEU A 9 1.15 -29.55 -7.28
C LEU A 9 2.26 -30.23 -8.08
N ARG A 10 2.84 -31.28 -7.50
CA ARG A 10 3.67 -32.25 -8.20
C ARG A 10 2.80 -33.25 -8.94
N ARG A 11 3.42 -33.98 -9.86
CA ARG A 11 2.77 -35.04 -10.64
C ARG A 11 1.89 -35.99 -9.80
N GLN A 12 2.43 -36.54 -8.71
CA GLN A 12 1.69 -37.51 -7.89
C GLN A 12 0.49 -36.88 -7.17
N GLU A 13 0.55 -35.57 -6.91
CA GLU A 13 -0.55 -34.82 -6.27
C GLU A 13 -1.64 -34.52 -7.30
N VAL A 14 -1.28 -34.20 -8.55
CA VAL A 14 -2.24 -34.11 -9.68
C VAL A 14 -2.90 -35.47 -9.94
N GLU A 15 -2.12 -36.55 -10.01
CA GLU A 15 -2.65 -37.91 -10.17
C GLU A 15 -3.60 -38.28 -9.02
N ARG A 16 -3.29 -37.87 -7.78
CA ARG A 16 -4.17 -38.08 -6.63
C ARG A 16 -5.43 -37.25 -6.71
N LEU A 17 -5.34 -35.95 -6.97
CA LEU A 17 -6.49 -35.05 -7.09
C LEU A 17 -7.48 -35.58 -8.14
N LEU A 18 -6.96 -36.03 -9.28
CA LEU A 18 -7.76 -36.53 -10.39
C LEU A 18 -8.02 -38.04 -10.31
N HIS A 19 -7.72 -38.74 -9.21
CA HIS A 19 -7.75 -40.20 -9.06
C HIS A 19 -7.29 -40.98 -10.31
N LEU A 20 -6.14 -40.60 -10.86
CA LEU A 20 -5.53 -41.22 -12.02
C LEU A 20 -4.63 -42.39 -11.61
N GLY A 21 -4.66 -43.44 -12.42
CA GLY A 21 -3.70 -44.53 -12.35
C GLY A 21 -2.31 -44.11 -12.83
N LYS A 22 -1.31 -44.94 -12.53
CA LYS A 22 0.09 -44.69 -12.93
C LYS A 22 0.19 -44.57 -14.46
N GLY A 23 0.69 -43.42 -14.93
CA GLY A 23 0.91 -43.16 -16.36
C GLY A 23 -0.32 -42.64 -17.11
N GLU A 24 -1.48 -42.53 -16.45
CA GLU A 24 -2.66 -41.95 -17.10
C GLU A 24 -2.55 -40.43 -17.28
N LEU A 25 -1.77 -39.74 -16.44
CA LEU A 25 -1.50 -38.31 -16.63
C LEU A 25 -0.75 -38.04 -17.94
N ASP A 26 0.17 -38.91 -18.36
CA ASP A 26 0.87 -38.71 -19.64
C ASP A 26 -0.10 -38.78 -20.82
N ARG A 27 -1.02 -39.75 -20.80
CA ARG A 27 -2.08 -39.84 -21.82
C ARG A 27 -2.98 -38.62 -21.80
N LEU A 28 -3.36 -38.15 -20.61
CA LEU A 28 -4.19 -36.94 -20.49
C LEU A 28 -3.49 -35.72 -21.10
N LEU A 29 -2.18 -35.56 -20.86
CA LEU A 29 -1.38 -34.48 -21.44
C LEU A 29 -1.20 -34.58 -22.96
N GLU A 30 -1.33 -35.78 -23.53
CA GLU A 30 -1.27 -36.02 -24.98
C GLU A 30 -2.64 -35.87 -25.66
N GLU A 31 -3.73 -36.19 -24.95
CA GLU A 31 -5.08 -36.28 -25.50
C GLU A 31 -5.92 -35.01 -25.28
N ASP A 32 -5.62 -34.21 -24.25
CA ASP A 32 -6.39 -33.03 -23.86
C ASP A 32 -5.52 -31.76 -23.91
N ASP A 33 -5.60 -31.05 -25.04
CA ASP A 33 -4.85 -29.80 -25.28
C ASP A 33 -5.23 -28.65 -24.33
N ASP A 34 -6.41 -28.73 -23.70
CA ASP A 34 -6.93 -27.74 -22.76
C ASP A 34 -6.48 -27.99 -21.32
N PHE A 35 -5.81 -29.12 -21.04
CA PHE A 35 -5.27 -29.40 -19.72
C PHE A 35 -4.18 -28.38 -19.32
N PRO A 36 -4.18 -27.86 -18.07
CA PRO A 36 -3.21 -26.86 -17.63
C PRO A 36 -1.75 -27.30 -17.83
N LYS A 37 -0.95 -26.43 -18.45
CA LYS A 37 0.47 -26.69 -18.72
C LYS A 37 1.28 -26.57 -17.44
N GLY A 38 2.03 -27.62 -17.10
CA GLY A 38 2.97 -27.57 -15.98
C GLY A 38 4.19 -26.71 -16.32
N SER A 39 4.74 -26.04 -15.31
CA SER A 39 5.92 -25.18 -15.40
C SER A 39 7.11 -25.76 -14.65
N LYS A 40 8.32 -25.42 -15.11
CA LYS A 40 9.61 -25.73 -14.45
C LYS A 40 10.16 -24.55 -13.65
N GLU A 41 9.50 -23.39 -13.68
CA GLU A 41 10.04 -22.11 -13.19
C GLU A 41 9.94 -21.94 -11.66
N HIS A 42 9.10 -22.73 -10.98
CA HIS A 42 8.80 -22.54 -9.56
C HIS A 42 9.70 -23.35 -8.61
N LEU A 43 11.01 -23.42 -8.90
CA LEU A 43 11.99 -24.00 -7.98
C LEU A 43 12.21 -23.07 -6.78
N SER A 44 12.30 -23.65 -5.58
CA SER A 44 12.84 -22.91 -4.44
C SER A 44 14.33 -22.58 -4.71
N GLN A 45 14.80 -21.40 -4.29
CA GLN A 45 16.22 -21.04 -4.40
C GLN A 45 17.13 -22.07 -3.71
N PHE A 46 16.59 -22.78 -2.71
CA PHE A 46 17.27 -23.87 -2.00
C PHE A 46 17.47 -25.12 -2.86
N ASP A 47 16.48 -25.52 -3.66
CA ASP A 47 16.61 -26.68 -4.56
C ASP A 47 17.52 -26.40 -5.78
N GLN A 48 17.55 -25.14 -6.25
CA GLN A 48 18.51 -24.69 -7.26
C GLN A 48 19.95 -24.78 -6.76
N ALA A 49 20.21 -24.39 -5.50
CA ALA A 49 21.52 -24.48 -4.88
C ALA A 49 22.01 -25.94 -4.68
N LEU A 50 21.10 -26.91 -4.63
CA LEU A 50 21.40 -28.34 -4.49
C LEU A 50 21.55 -29.08 -5.84
N GLY A 51 21.41 -28.38 -6.98
CA GLY A 51 21.59 -28.98 -8.30
C GLY A 51 20.57 -30.06 -8.66
N LYS A 52 19.37 -30.04 -8.06
CA LYS A 52 18.30 -30.98 -8.41
C LYS A 52 17.67 -30.61 -9.74
N GLU A 53 17.38 -31.60 -10.59
CA GLU A 53 16.66 -31.37 -11.84
C GLU A 53 15.23 -30.82 -11.57
N PRO A 54 14.76 -29.84 -12.36
CA PRO A 54 13.42 -29.29 -12.22
C PRO A 54 12.35 -30.34 -12.54
N HIS A 55 11.58 -30.74 -11.54
CA HIS A 55 10.35 -31.48 -11.74
C HIS A 55 9.24 -30.54 -12.20
N LEU A 56 8.42 -30.98 -13.17
CA LEU A 56 7.25 -30.23 -13.60
C LEU A 56 6.28 -30.03 -12.42
N ARG A 57 5.79 -28.80 -12.25
CA ARG A 57 4.74 -28.47 -11.27
C ARG A 57 3.56 -27.83 -11.97
N TRP A 58 2.36 -28.10 -11.48
CA TRP A 58 1.12 -27.51 -11.96
C TRP A 58 0.61 -26.52 -10.94
N ASP A 59 -0.01 -25.43 -11.39
CA ASP A 59 -0.88 -24.66 -10.52
C ASP A 59 -2.10 -25.51 -10.17
N GLY A 60 -2.24 -25.84 -8.89
CA GLY A 60 -3.31 -26.68 -8.39
C GLY A 60 -4.68 -26.04 -8.57
N GLY A 61 -4.79 -24.72 -8.44
CA GLY A 61 -6.03 -23.98 -8.69
C GLY A 61 -6.47 -24.19 -10.14
N SER A 62 -5.58 -23.92 -11.10
CA SER A 62 -5.85 -24.15 -12.53
C SER A 62 -6.28 -25.59 -12.86
N VAL A 63 -5.64 -26.61 -12.27
CA VAL A 63 -6.04 -28.02 -12.46
C VAL A 63 -7.42 -28.30 -11.89
N TYR A 64 -7.73 -27.72 -10.73
CA TYR A 64 -9.02 -27.89 -10.06
C TYR A 64 -10.17 -27.20 -10.79
N GLU A 65 -9.93 -26.00 -11.34
CA GLU A 65 -10.86 -25.28 -12.20
C GLU A 65 -11.12 -26.04 -13.51
N TRP A 66 -10.07 -26.54 -14.17
CA TRP A 66 -10.20 -27.36 -15.37
C TRP A 66 -11.01 -28.64 -15.11
N ALA A 67 -10.76 -29.31 -13.98
CA ALA A 67 -11.46 -30.54 -13.62
C ALA A 67 -12.97 -30.33 -13.51
N ALA A 68 -13.44 -29.17 -13.01
CA ALA A 68 -14.86 -28.84 -12.88
C ALA A 68 -15.57 -28.77 -14.24
N HIS A 69 -14.85 -28.33 -15.28
CA HIS A 69 -15.38 -28.21 -16.64
C HIS A 69 -15.24 -29.51 -17.46
N SER A 70 -14.38 -30.42 -17.03
CA SER A 70 -14.18 -31.71 -17.70
C SER A 70 -15.37 -32.65 -17.50
N SER A 71 -15.86 -33.26 -18.57
CA SER A 71 -16.91 -34.29 -18.49
C SER A 71 -16.49 -35.53 -17.69
N ARG A 72 -15.18 -35.84 -17.64
CA ARG A 72 -14.63 -37.02 -16.95
C ARG A 72 -14.30 -36.75 -15.48
N PHE A 73 -13.88 -35.53 -15.14
CA PHE A 73 -13.34 -35.20 -13.82
C PHE A 73 -14.19 -34.23 -13.01
N ARG A 74 -15.36 -33.83 -13.50
CA ARG A 74 -16.27 -32.84 -12.88
C ARG A 74 -16.44 -33.00 -11.37
N GLU A 75 -16.73 -34.21 -10.90
CA GLU A 75 -16.95 -34.52 -9.48
C GLU A 75 -15.70 -34.31 -8.59
N ARG A 76 -14.54 -34.07 -9.20
CA ARG A 76 -13.23 -33.85 -8.56
C ARG A 76 -12.73 -32.42 -8.76
N GLY A 77 -13.52 -31.58 -9.42
CA GLY A 77 -13.20 -30.18 -9.64
C GLY A 77 -13.80 -29.27 -8.57
N ALA A 78 -13.53 -27.98 -8.72
CA ALA A 78 -14.11 -26.91 -7.93
C ALA A 78 -15.65 -26.96 -7.96
N VAL A 79 -16.28 -27.07 -6.79
CA VAL A 79 -17.72 -27.32 -6.65
C VAL A 79 -18.53 -26.19 -7.27
N LEU A 80 -18.16 -24.93 -7.01
CA LEU A 80 -18.88 -23.77 -7.54
C LEU A 80 -18.46 -23.40 -8.98
N LEU A 81 -17.73 -24.27 -9.69
CA LEU A 81 -17.43 -24.09 -11.11
C LEU A 81 -18.03 -25.19 -11.98
N ASP A 82 -18.90 -26.04 -11.42
CA ASP A 82 -19.63 -27.05 -12.20
C ASP A 82 -20.62 -26.36 -13.17
N PRO A 83 -20.45 -26.51 -14.50
CA PRO A 83 -21.33 -25.86 -15.49
C PRO A 83 -22.80 -26.30 -15.41
N SER A 84 -23.10 -27.44 -14.77
CA SER A 84 -24.48 -27.87 -14.58
C SER A 84 -25.27 -26.94 -13.67
N LEU A 85 -24.58 -26.20 -12.77
CA LEU A 85 -25.19 -25.22 -11.88
C LEU A 85 -25.80 -24.02 -12.61
N ASP A 86 -25.43 -23.79 -13.87
CA ASP A 86 -26.02 -22.72 -14.70
C ASP A 86 -27.40 -23.05 -15.24
N THR A 87 -27.71 -24.34 -15.36
CA THR A 87 -28.97 -24.81 -15.97
C THR A 87 -29.88 -25.51 -14.98
N GLN A 88 -29.37 -25.88 -13.81
CA GLN A 88 -30.13 -26.54 -12.77
C GLN A 88 -31.09 -25.56 -12.08
N ALA A 89 -32.36 -25.96 -11.93
CA ALA A 89 -33.28 -25.27 -11.04
C ALA A 89 -32.88 -25.54 -9.59
N VAL A 90 -32.38 -24.52 -8.89
CA VAL A 90 -31.95 -24.63 -7.49
C VAL A 90 -33.03 -24.07 -6.58
N ALA A 91 -33.43 -24.83 -5.56
CA ALA A 91 -34.31 -24.32 -4.52
C ALA A 91 -33.56 -23.24 -3.71
N PRO A 92 -34.22 -22.13 -3.33
CA PRO A 92 -33.59 -21.09 -2.52
C PRO A 92 -32.94 -21.67 -1.26
N GLY A 93 -31.67 -21.32 -1.04
CA GLY A 93 -30.95 -21.70 0.16
C GLY A 93 -31.57 -21.11 1.42
N LYS A 94 -31.28 -21.74 2.56
CA LYS A 94 -31.74 -21.32 3.88
C LYS A 94 -30.60 -20.65 4.63
N TRP A 95 -30.83 -19.43 5.10
CA TRP A 95 -29.90 -18.73 5.99
C TRP A 95 -29.76 -19.49 7.32
N LEU A 96 -28.53 -19.81 7.70
CA LEU A 96 -28.22 -20.51 8.95
C LEU A 96 -27.72 -19.57 10.05
N GLY A 97 -27.28 -18.37 9.70
CA GLY A 97 -26.88 -17.36 10.69
C GLY A 97 -25.47 -16.82 10.47
N PHE A 98 -25.13 -15.87 11.34
CA PHE A 98 -23.78 -15.35 11.52
C PHE A 98 -22.90 -16.38 12.25
N GLN A 99 -21.64 -16.48 11.84
CA GLN A 99 -20.61 -17.30 12.49
C GLN A 99 -19.38 -16.44 12.81
N PRO A 100 -18.97 -16.33 14.08
CA PRO A 100 -17.67 -15.76 14.42
C PRO A 100 -16.58 -16.79 14.09
N THR A 101 -15.59 -16.40 13.30
CA THR A 101 -14.46 -17.29 12.96
C THR A 101 -13.12 -16.64 13.30
N SER A 102 -12.07 -17.45 13.38
CA SER A 102 -10.67 -17.05 13.53
C SER A 102 -10.16 -16.22 12.34
N HIS A 103 -10.83 -16.29 11.19
CA HIS A 103 -10.42 -15.64 9.93
C HIS A 103 -11.27 -14.44 9.52
N GLY A 104 -12.30 -14.12 10.32
CA GLY A 104 -13.21 -13.00 10.11
C GLY A 104 -14.67 -13.37 10.35
N PRO A 105 -15.57 -12.38 10.35
CA PRO A 105 -17.01 -12.62 10.42
C PRO A 105 -17.51 -13.37 9.18
N ALA A 106 -18.34 -14.39 9.40
CA ALA A 106 -18.88 -15.20 8.32
C ALA A 106 -20.42 -15.35 8.41
N MET A 107 -21.02 -15.76 7.30
CA MET A 107 -22.43 -16.13 7.20
C MET A 107 -22.59 -17.47 6.51
N ASP A 108 -23.46 -18.31 7.06
CA ASP A 108 -23.71 -19.64 6.54
C ASP A 108 -25.06 -19.73 5.84
N TRP A 109 -25.06 -20.43 4.71
CA TRP A 109 -26.22 -20.70 3.88
C TRP A 109 -26.30 -22.18 3.55
N GLU A 110 -27.38 -22.84 3.93
CA GLU A 110 -27.69 -24.20 3.51
C GLU A 110 -28.24 -24.16 2.08
N THR A 111 -27.53 -24.75 1.13
CA THR A 111 -27.90 -24.81 -0.29
C THR A 111 -28.17 -26.25 -0.72
N GLY A 112 -28.65 -26.44 -1.96
CA GLY A 112 -28.79 -27.78 -2.55
C GLY A 112 -27.47 -28.55 -2.69
N LEU A 113 -26.31 -27.88 -2.57
CA LEU A 113 -24.98 -28.49 -2.62
C LEU A 113 -24.46 -28.88 -1.22
N GLY A 114 -24.99 -28.26 -0.17
CA GLY A 114 -24.44 -28.27 1.19
C GLY A 114 -24.34 -26.86 1.75
N VAL A 115 -23.68 -26.68 2.89
CA VAL A 115 -23.52 -25.34 3.48
C VAL A 115 -22.40 -24.58 2.77
N VAL A 116 -22.73 -23.40 2.25
CA VAL A 116 -21.77 -22.42 1.74
C VAL A 116 -21.54 -21.36 2.81
N ARG A 117 -20.28 -21.17 3.20
CA ARG A 117 -19.86 -20.14 4.16
C ARG A 117 -19.31 -18.94 3.41
N ILE A 118 -19.85 -17.76 3.64
CA ILE A 118 -19.34 -16.50 3.10
C ILE A 118 -18.55 -15.80 4.19
N LEU A 119 -17.24 -15.69 4.00
CA LEU A 119 -16.29 -15.09 4.93
C LEU A 119 -15.98 -13.66 4.48
N HIS A 120 -16.24 -12.69 5.36
CA HIS A 120 -15.93 -11.28 5.11
C HIS A 120 -14.56 -10.94 5.72
N THR A 121 -13.54 -10.83 4.88
CA THR A 121 -12.17 -10.66 5.34
C THR A 121 -11.34 -9.88 4.32
N THR A 122 -10.17 -9.45 4.76
CA THR A 122 -9.14 -8.80 3.94
C THR A 122 -7.87 -9.64 3.89
N ARG A 123 -7.87 -10.77 4.62
CA ARG A 123 -6.75 -11.67 4.72
C ARG A 123 -6.71 -12.58 3.49
N PHE A 124 -5.58 -12.49 2.80
CA PHE A 124 -5.22 -13.41 1.74
C PHE A 124 -5.09 -14.87 2.26
N GLY A 125 -5.54 -15.86 1.49
CA GLY A 125 -5.50 -17.28 1.86
C GLY A 125 -6.53 -17.71 2.92
N ALA A 126 -7.46 -16.82 3.29
CA ALA A 126 -8.41 -17.09 4.36
C ALA A 126 -9.47 -18.14 4.00
N ALA A 127 -9.79 -18.31 2.72
CA ALA A 127 -10.70 -19.36 2.27
C ALA A 127 -10.07 -20.74 2.53
N CYS A 128 -8.84 -20.96 2.08
CA CYS A 128 -8.10 -22.19 2.36
C CYS A 128 -7.96 -22.45 3.85
N ALA A 129 -7.45 -21.48 4.62
CA ALA A 129 -7.21 -21.69 6.05
C ALA A 129 -8.49 -22.07 6.82
N MET A 130 -9.63 -21.45 6.49
CA MET A 130 -10.92 -21.81 7.06
C MET A 130 -11.41 -23.18 6.57
N ALA A 131 -11.22 -23.51 5.29
CA ALA A 131 -11.59 -24.82 4.75
C ALA A 131 -10.76 -25.95 5.38
N GLU A 132 -9.47 -25.71 5.66
CA GLU A 132 -8.58 -26.64 6.37
C GLU A 132 -9.08 -26.86 7.82
N GLU A 133 -9.38 -25.79 8.56
CA GLU A 133 -9.95 -25.86 9.91
C GLU A 133 -11.25 -26.69 9.93
N LEU A 134 -12.13 -26.48 8.95
CA LEU A 134 -13.40 -27.19 8.82
C LEU A 134 -13.24 -28.66 8.41
N ALA A 135 -12.21 -28.99 7.62
CA ALA A 135 -11.93 -30.36 7.19
C ALA A 135 -11.35 -31.23 8.31
N GLU A 136 -10.61 -30.63 9.25
CA GLU A 136 -10.05 -31.33 10.42
C GLU A 136 -11.10 -31.60 11.51
N ASP A 137 -12.12 -30.73 11.64
CA ASP A 137 -13.21 -30.91 12.60
C ASP A 137 -14.36 -31.75 12.01
N ALA A 138 -14.41 -33.04 12.34
CA ALA A 138 -15.48 -33.95 11.94
C ALA A 138 -16.89 -33.56 12.48
N GLY A 139 -16.98 -32.57 13.37
CA GLY A 139 -18.22 -31.95 13.85
C GLY A 139 -18.64 -30.70 13.06
N SER A 140 -17.90 -30.28 12.04
CA SER A 140 -18.21 -29.10 11.24
C SER A 140 -19.54 -29.27 10.50
N GLN A 141 -20.35 -28.21 10.50
CA GLN A 141 -21.80 -28.16 10.21
C GLN A 141 -22.21 -28.45 8.76
N GLY A 142 -21.54 -29.36 8.06
CA GLY A 142 -21.81 -29.69 6.65
C GLY A 142 -21.38 -28.60 5.67
N VAL A 143 -20.39 -27.77 6.05
CA VAL A 143 -19.80 -26.74 5.17
C VAL A 143 -18.98 -27.43 4.10
N ILE A 144 -19.39 -27.24 2.84
CA ILE A 144 -18.72 -27.83 1.68
C ILE A 144 -17.75 -26.85 1.00
N THR A 145 -18.03 -25.54 1.10
CA THR A 145 -17.28 -24.49 0.43
C THR A 145 -17.23 -23.24 1.29
N VAL A 146 -16.05 -22.65 1.41
CA VAL A 146 -15.82 -21.32 2.01
C VAL A 146 -15.54 -20.33 0.90
N CYS A 147 -16.36 -19.28 0.77
CA CYS A 147 -16.16 -18.16 -0.14
C CYS A 147 -15.68 -16.93 0.65
N ALA A 148 -14.42 -16.55 0.50
CA ALA A 148 -13.87 -15.33 1.06
C ALA A 148 -14.10 -14.13 0.13
N LEU A 149 -14.72 -13.08 0.65
CA LEU A 149 -14.93 -11.83 -0.05
C LEU A 149 -13.68 -10.95 0.08
N TYR A 150 -12.78 -11.08 -0.90
CA TYR A 150 -11.55 -10.30 -0.99
C TYR A 150 -11.80 -9.03 -1.82
N GLY A 151 -11.25 -7.89 -1.39
CA GLY A 151 -11.79 -6.53 -1.63
C GLY A 151 -11.98 -6.00 -3.07
N ASP A 152 -11.68 -6.76 -4.12
CA ASP A 152 -11.93 -6.33 -5.49
C ASP A 152 -13.39 -6.62 -5.90
N ILE A 153 -14.01 -5.71 -6.65
CA ILE A 153 -15.35 -5.88 -7.22
C ILE A 153 -15.24 -5.71 -8.73
N GLY A 154 -15.57 -6.78 -9.45
CA GLY A 154 -15.56 -6.83 -10.91
C GLY A 154 -16.93 -6.56 -11.52
N PHE A 155 -17.05 -6.76 -12.84
CA PHE A 155 -18.30 -6.54 -13.59
C PHE A 155 -19.47 -7.40 -13.10
N SER A 156 -19.20 -8.59 -12.55
CA SER A 156 -20.17 -9.56 -12.04
C SER A 156 -20.36 -9.49 -10.51
N GLY A 157 -19.87 -8.41 -9.87
CA GLY A 157 -19.92 -8.25 -8.42
C GLY A 157 -18.59 -8.54 -7.71
N PRO A 158 -18.60 -8.66 -6.37
CA PRO A 158 -17.42 -8.93 -5.57
C PRO A 158 -16.69 -10.21 -5.98
N ALA A 159 -15.37 -10.14 -6.07
CA ALA A 159 -14.55 -11.32 -6.27
C ALA A 159 -14.67 -12.24 -5.05
N LEU A 160 -15.10 -13.47 -5.27
CA LEU A 160 -15.17 -14.51 -4.25
C LEU A 160 -14.03 -15.49 -4.49
N ILE A 161 -13.09 -15.53 -3.56
CA ILE A 161 -12.07 -16.58 -3.55
C ILE A 161 -12.64 -17.74 -2.73
N ALA A 162 -12.83 -18.89 -3.37
CA ALA A 162 -13.44 -20.05 -2.78
C ALA A 162 -12.42 -21.17 -2.53
N ALA A 163 -12.63 -21.95 -1.47
CA ALA A 163 -11.94 -23.19 -1.20
C ALA A 163 -12.96 -24.23 -0.71
N ASP A 164 -12.89 -25.44 -1.26
CA ASP A 164 -13.79 -26.54 -0.91
C ASP A 164 -13.19 -27.37 0.23
N THR A 165 -14.00 -27.78 1.20
CA THR A 165 -13.51 -28.58 2.35
C THR A 165 -12.99 -29.96 1.93
N ALA A 166 -13.36 -30.43 0.73
CA ALA A 166 -12.82 -31.65 0.13
C ALA A 166 -11.38 -31.47 -0.40
N GLN A 167 -11.00 -30.25 -0.81
CA GLN A 167 -9.66 -29.89 -1.30
C GLN A 167 -9.22 -28.55 -0.69
N PRO A 168 -9.02 -28.48 0.64
CA PRO A 168 -8.98 -27.22 1.37
C PRO A 168 -7.73 -26.37 1.11
N HIS A 169 -6.76 -26.89 0.36
CA HIS A 169 -5.51 -26.23 0.01
C HIS A 169 -5.52 -25.59 -1.39
N LEU A 170 -6.62 -25.74 -2.14
CA LEU A 170 -6.79 -25.22 -3.50
C LEU A 170 -7.82 -24.09 -3.51
N GLU A 171 -7.40 -22.88 -3.86
CA GLU A 171 -8.30 -21.75 -4.09
C GLU A 171 -8.70 -21.66 -5.57
N TYR A 172 -9.92 -21.23 -5.80
CA TYR A 172 -10.45 -20.86 -7.12
C TYR A 172 -11.34 -19.62 -6.99
N GLU A 173 -11.66 -18.96 -8.10
CA GLU A 173 -12.56 -17.80 -8.07
C GLU A 173 -13.98 -18.23 -8.40
N ALA A 174 -14.91 -18.00 -7.48
CA ALA A 174 -16.33 -18.22 -7.66
C ALA A 174 -17.03 -16.93 -8.11
N GLN A 175 -18.09 -17.07 -8.90
CA GLN A 175 -18.89 -15.93 -9.33
C GLN A 175 -19.92 -15.54 -8.26
N TRP A 176 -19.99 -14.25 -7.94
CA TRP A 176 -20.98 -13.70 -7.01
C TRP A 176 -22.43 -14.04 -7.40
N GLY A 177 -22.77 -13.93 -8.69
CA GLY A 177 -24.09 -14.29 -9.21
C GLY A 177 -24.47 -15.74 -9.01
N LEU A 178 -23.53 -16.67 -9.19
CA LEU A 178 -23.77 -18.08 -8.92
C LEU A 178 -24.12 -18.30 -7.45
N VAL A 179 -23.34 -17.75 -6.52
CA VAL A 179 -23.62 -17.91 -5.08
C VAL A 179 -24.95 -17.24 -4.72
N THR A 180 -25.25 -16.06 -5.27
CA THR A 180 -26.53 -15.37 -5.13
C THR A 180 -27.72 -16.24 -5.59
N ARG A 181 -27.56 -16.92 -6.74
CA ARG A 181 -28.57 -17.86 -7.27
C ARG A 181 -28.74 -19.08 -6.37
N LEU A 182 -27.64 -19.65 -5.85
CA LEU A 182 -27.67 -20.82 -4.95
C LEU A 182 -28.38 -20.49 -3.62
N VAL A 183 -28.16 -19.30 -3.06
CA VAL A 183 -28.86 -18.87 -1.84
C VAL A 183 -30.29 -18.39 -2.12
N GLY A 184 -30.61 -18.05 -3.37
CA GLY A 184 -31.95 -17.66 -3.82
C GLY A 184 -32.38 -16.23 -3.44
N GLN A 185 -31.45 -15.39 -3.02
CA GLN A 185 -31.67 -13.98 -2.69
C GLN A 185 -30.38 -13.16 -2.83
N PRO A 186 -30.46 -11.82 -2.99
CA PRO A 186 -29.28 -10.96 -3.00
C PRO A 186 -28.39 -11.19 -1.78
N LEU A 187 -27.10 -11.40 -2.03
CA LEU A 187 -26.11 -11.56 -0.96
C LEU A 187 -25.77 -10.22 -0.31
N PRO A 188 -25.67 -10.18 1.02
CA PRO A 188 -25.31 -8.96 1.72
C PRO A 188 -23.82 -8.64 1.51
N TRP A 189 -23.55 -7.36 1.27
CA TRP A 189 -22.21 -6.84 1.09
C TRP A 189 -21.96 -5.70 2.08
N TRP A 190 -20.78 -5.72 2.70
CA TRP A 190 -20.30 -4.68 3.61
C TRP A 190 -19.07 -3.98 3.00
N PRO A 191 -19.06 -2.64 2.99
CA PRO A 191 -17.85 -1.87 2.73
C PRO A 191 -16.72 -2.31 3.64
N HIS A 192 -15.49 -2.22 3.16
CA HIS A 192 -14.30 -2.75 3.84
C HIS A 192 -14.25 -2.37 5.33
N ALA A 193 -14.38 -1.09 5.66
CA ALA A 193 -14.30 -0.59 7.03
C ALA A 193 -15.47 -1.03 7.95
N LEU A 194 -16.53 -1.62 7.39
CA LEU A 194 -17.69 -2.13 8.13
C LEU A 194 -17.77 -3.67 8.18
N ARG A 195 -16.76 -4.39 7.66
CA ARG A 195 -16.65 -5.86 7.74
C ARG A 195 -16.24 -6.34 9.14
N ARG A 196 -17.00 -5.93 10.16
CA ARG A 196 -16.76 -6.23 11.56
C ARG A 196 -17.79 -7.20 12.10
N SER A 197 -17.37 -8.08 13.02
CA SER A 197 -18.25 -9.08 13.64
C SER A 197 -19.46 -8.45 14.34
N ASP A 198 -19.28 -7.34 15.04
CA ASP A 198 -20.38 -6.68 15.75
C ASP A 198 -21.38 -6.00 14.80
N VAL A 199 -21.00 -5.66 13.57
CA VAL A 199 -21.89 -5.09 12.55
C VAL A 199 -22.57 -6.19 11.75
N ILE A 200 -21.81 -7.19 11.30
CA ILE A 200 -22.29 -8.29 10.46
C ILE A 200 -23.28 -9.18 11.22
N SER A 201 -23.05 -9.41 12.52
CA SER A 201 -23.94 -10.20 13.37
C SER A 201 -25.33 -9.61 13.58
N GLN A 202 -25.53 -8.31 13.29
CA GLN A 202 -26.84 -7.64 13.39
C GLN A 202 -27.73 -7.88 12.17
N TRP A 203 -27.18 -8.42 11.08
CA TRP A 203 -27.91 -8.61 9.84
C TRP A 203 -28.59 -9.97 9.79
N SER A 204 -29.78 -9.99 9.21
CA SER A 204 -30.50 -11.18 8.78
C SER A 204 -31.22 -10.90 7.46
N PRO A 205 -31.67 -11.92 6.71
CA PRO A 205 -32.48 -11.69 5.52
C PRO A 205 -33.69 -10.79 5.80
N GLY A 206 -33.87 -9.76 4.97
CA GLY A 206 -34.93 -8.74 5.13
C GLY A 206 -34.65 -7.66 6.18
N ALA A 207 -33.52 -7.70 6.88
CA ALA A 207 -33.13 -6.65 7.81
C ALA A 207 -32.90 -5.31 7.06
N PRO A 208 -33.21 -4.16 7.71
CA PRO A 208 -32.83 -2.86 7.17
C PRO A 208 -31.30 -2.71 7.14
N VAL A 209 -30.82 -1.73 6.37
CA VAL A 209 -29.40 -1.37 6.33
C VAL A 209 -28.92 -0.95 7.71
N THR A 210 -27.87 -1.61 8.21
CA THR A 210 -27.28 -1.29 9.51
C THR A 210 -26.52 0.04 9.46
N LEU A 211 -26.79 0.95 10.39
CA LEU A 211 -26.04 2.18 10.55
C LEU A 211 -24.95 2.00 11.62
N ALA A 212 -23.69 1.89 11.18
CA ALA A 212 -22.54 1.64 12.03
C ALA A 212 -21.56 2.83 12.03
N GLU A 213 -20.79 2.96 13.10
CA GLU A 213 -19.66 3.90 13.13
C GLU A 213 -18.43 3.27 12.48
N VAL A 214 -17.67 4.07 11.74
CA VAL A 214 -16.31 3.73 11.34
C VAL A 214 -15.44 3.88 12.58
N LEU A 215 -14.69 2.83 12.93
CA LEU A 215 -13.78 2.88 14.08
C LEU A 215 -12.50 3.63 13.70
N PRO A 216 -11.81 4.22 14.68
CA PRO A 216 -10.49 4.76 14.43
C PRO A 216 -9.55 3.65 13.99
N ASP A 217 -8.74 3.92 12.98
CA ASP A 217 -7.62 3.07 12.65
C ASP A 217 -6.47 3.27 13.65
N GLU A 218 -5.37 2.53 13.45
CA GLU A 218 -4.19 2.62 14.30
C GLU A 218 -3.57 4.03 14.28
N LYS A 219 -3.50 4.66 13.10
CA LYS A 219 -2.90 6.00 12.92
C LYS A 219 -3.71 7.07 13.65
N GLU A 220 -5.02 7.07 13.47
CA GLU A 220 -5.91 7.98 14.20
C GLU A 220 -5.79 7.76 15.71
N THR A 221 -5.75 6.51 16.14
CA THR A 221 -5.60 6.16 17.56
C THR A 221 -4.29 6.71 18.13
N THR A 222 -3.16 6.49 17.46
CA THR A 222 -1.85 7.02 17.82
C THR A 222 -1.85 8.55 17.90
N LEU A 223 -2.41 9.24 16.90
CA LEU A 223 -2.49 10.70 16.89
C LEU A 223 -3.33 11.24 18.05
N ARG A 224 -4.49 10.61 18.32
CA ARG A 224 -5.36 10.99 19.45
C ARG A 224 -4.71 10.73 20.80
N GLN A 225 -3.99 9.62 20.95
CA GLN A 225 -3.22 9.33 22.18
C GLN A 225 -2.13 10.37 22.40
N ALA A 226 -1.35 10.70 21.36
CA ALA A 226 -0.32 11.74 21.43
C ALA A 226 -0.91 13.13 21.74
N ALA A 227 -2.13 13.42 21.31
CA ALA A 227 -2.82 14.67 21.64
C ALA A 227 -3.12 14.82 23.14
N THR A 228 -3.11 13.72 23.93
CA THR A 228 -3.28 13.75 25.38
C THR A 228 -1.99 14.06 26.16
N VAL A 229 -0.84 14.05 25.48
CA VAL A 229 0.46 14.38 26.07
C VAL A 229 0.50 15.88 26.40
N ARG A 230 1.23 16.23 27.46
CA ARG A 230 1.45 17.63 27.83
C ARG A 230 2.52 18.26 26.93
N TRP A 231 2.07 18.88 25.84
CA TRP A 231 2.92 19.64 24.94
C TRP A 231 3.32 21.01 25.52
N PRO A 232 4.38 21.65 25.00
CA PRO A 232 4.76 23.01 25.37
C PRO A 232 3.72 24.08 25.03
N ASP A 233 2.91 23.84 24.00
CA ASP A 233 1.87 24.72 23.49
C ASP A 233 0.64 23.92 23.01
N ASP A 234 -0.48 24.62 22.82
CA ASP A 234 -1.73 24.02 22.32
C ASP A 234 -1.71 23.76 20.80
N ALA A 235 -0.72 24.30 20.08
CA ALA A 235 -0.62 24.15 18.62
C ALA A 235 -0.28 22.69 18.25
N ALA A 236 0.58 22.02 19.02
CA ALA A 236 0.88 20.60 18.83
C ALA A 236 -0.37 19.73 18.99
N THR A 237 -1.15 19.91 20.07
CA THR A 237 -2.42 19.20 20.28
C THR A 237 -3.40 19.47 19.14
N THR A 238 -3.51 20.73 18.70
CA THR A 238 -4.37 21.12 17.58
C THR A 238 -3.99 20.41 16.29
N ALA A 239 -2.69 20.36 15.95
CA ALA A 239 -2.19 19.70 14.75
C ALA A 239 -2.45 18.18 14.74
N LEU A 240 -2.25 17.51 15.89
CA LEU A 240 -2.52 16.07 16.04
C LEU A 240 -4.01 15.74 15.86
N LEU A 241 -4.89 16.53 16.50
CA LEU A 241 -6.33 16.34 16.39
C LEU A 241 -6.86 16.68 14.99
N ASP A 242 -6.32 17.71 14.33
CA ASP A 242 -6.69 18.05 12.95
C ASP A 242 -6.35 16.90 11.99
N LEU A 243 -5.12 16.35 12.08
CA LEU A 243 -4.72 15.24 11.23
C LEU A 243 -5.56 13.98 11.52
N ALA A 244 -5.81 13.66 12.79
CA ALA A 244 -6.68 12.55 13.17
C ALA A 244 -8.10 12.70 12.58
N ASN A 245 -8.66 13.90 12.64
CA ASN A 245 -9.96 14.20 12.05
C ASN A 245 -9.92 14.15 10.53
N SER A 246 -8.83 14.59 9.89
CA SER A 246 -8.63 14.49 8.45
C SER A 246 -8.60 13.04 7.97
N LEU A 247 -7.84 12.17 8.64
CA LEU A 247 -7.78 10.75 8.32
C LEU A 247 -9.16 10.09 8.46
N ARG A 248 -9.86 10.33 9.57
CA ARG A 248 -11.22 9.82 9.76
C ARG A 248 -12.19 10.29 8.67
N ASN A 249 -12.15 11.57 8.31
CA ASN A 249 -13.01 12.13 7.26
C ASN A 249 -12.69 11.50 5.90
N GLN A 250 -11.41 11.24 5.61
CA GLN A 250 -10.97 10.56 4.39
C GLN A 250 -11.45 9.10 4.34
N ASP A 251 -11.40 8.37 5.45
CA ASP A 251 -11.89 6.99 5.52
C ASP A 251 -13.40 6.92 5.28
N ILE A 252 -14.17 7.83 5.86
CA ILE A 252 -15.62 7.92 5.63
C ILE A 252 -15.93 8.32 4.20
N ALA A 253 -15.18 9.26 3.62
CA ALA A 253 -15.32 9.64 2.22
C ALA A 253 -15.01 8.44 1.30
N SER A 254 -13.97 7.67 1.61
CA SER A 254 -13.57 6.47 0.87
C SER A 254 -14.61 5.35 0.98
N LEU A 255 -15.19 5.14 2.16
CA LEU A 255 -16.30 4.22 2.37
C LEU A 255 -17.53 4.64 1.56
N ASN A 256 -17.90 5.92 1.59
CA ASN A 256 -19.03 6.42 0.81
C ASN A 256 -18.75 6.28 -0.70
N GLN A 257 -17.51 6.48 -1.12
CA GLN A 257 -17.07 6.24 -2.48
C GLN A 257 -17.19 4.76 -2.86
N GLU A 258 -16.78 3.83 -1.99
CA GLU A 258 -16.93 2.37 -2.16
C GLU A 258 -18.40 2.00 -2.35
N ILE A 259 -19.29 2.50 -1.48
CA ILE A 259 -20.74 2.29 -1.60
C ILE A 259 -21.27 2.88 -2.90
N ARG A 260 -20.86 4.09 -3.25
CA ARG A 260 -21.32 4.75 -4.47
C ARG A 260 -20.89 3.98 -5.69
N ILE A 261 -19.62 3.63 -5.81
CA ILE A 261 -19.04 2.93 -6.96
C ILE A 261 -19.63 1.54 -7.07
N PHE A 262 -19.68 0.77 -5.98
CA PHE A 262 -19.98 -0.66 -6.04
C PHE A 262 -21.44 -0.99 -5.71
N GLY A 263 -22.02 -0.33 -4.72
CA GLY A 263 -23.40 -0.59 -4.31
C GLY A 263 -24.43 0.17 -5.15
N GLU A 264 -24.24 1.47 -5.36
CA GLU A 264 -25.25 2.33 -6.01
C GLU A 264 -25.10 2.41 -7.53
N HIS A 265 -23.86 2.41 -8.04
CA HIS A 265 -23.54 2.49 -9.47
C HIS A 265 -22.92 1.20 -10.04
N GLY A 266 -22.68 0.20 -9.19
CA GLY A 266 -21.66 -0.84 -9.41
C GLY A 266 -22.15 -2.24 -9.69
N GLY A 267 -23.35 -2.39 -10.21
CA GLY A 267 -23.61 -3.46 -11.17
C GLY A 267 -23.47 -2.85 -12.56
N HIS A 268 -22.83 -3.55 -13.50
CA HIS A 268 -23.24 -3.41 -14.89
C HIS A 268 -24.80 -3.42 -14.94
N PRO A 269 -25.49 -2.76 -15.89
CA PRO A 269 -26.95 -2.85 -15.97
C PRO A 269 -27.49 -4.29 -15.98
N ASP A 270 -26.62 -5.24 -16.38
CA ASP A 270 -26.83 -6.68 -16.39
C ASP A 270 -26.03 -7.46 -15.32
N GLY A 271 -25.41 -6.77 -14.36
CA GLY A 271 -24.62 -7.35 -13.27
C GLY A 271 -25.48 -7.80 -12.09
N ASP A 272 -24.93 -8.65 -11.23
CA ASP A 272 -25.66 -9.22 -10.11
C ASP A 272 -25.99 -8.17 -9.03
N PRO A 273 -27.22 -8.15 -8.49
CA PRO A 273 -27.64 -7.14 -7.53
C PRO A 273 -26.86 -7.27 -6.20
N LEU A 274 -26.32 -6.15 -5.74
CA LEU A 274 -25.64 -6.05 -4.46
C LEU A 274 -26.58 -5.51 -3.38
N LEU A 275 -26.69 -6.22 -2.26
CA LEU A 275 -27.41 -5.73 -1.09
C LEU A 275 -26.43 -5.03 -0.14
N ILE A 276 -26.43 -3.69 -0.13
CA ILE A 276 -25.64 -2.90 0.83
C ILE A 276 -26.18 -3.16 2.24
N ALA A 277 -25.45 -3.93 3.04
CA ALA A 277 -25.91 -4.37 4.35
C ALA A 277 -25.58 -3.38 5.48
N ALA A 278 -24.61 -2.49 5.28
CA ALA A 278 -24.30 -1.45 6.24
C ALA A 278 -23.88 -0.13 5.58
N ARG A 279 -24.17 0.97 6.27
CA ARG A 279 -23.73 2.33 5.95
C ARG A 279 -23.12 2.98 7.18
N HIS A 280 -22.28 3.96 6.94
CA HIS A 280 -21.76 4.81 8.01
C HIS A 280 -22.84 5.77 8.54
N ARG A 281 -22.83 6.04 9.85
CA ARG A 281 -23.65 7.09 10.48
C ARG A 281 -23.16 8.49 10.10
N THR A 282 -23.99 9.29 9.45
CA THR A 282 -23.58 10.64 8.99
C THR A 282 -23.61 11.72 10.06
N GLU A 283 -24.28 11.48 11.18
CA GLU A 283 -24.40 12.44 12.28
C GLU A 283 -23.02 12.77 12.87
N GLY A 284 -22.71 14.07 12.97
CA GLY A 284 -21.43 14.53 13.53
C GLY A 284 -20.26 14.55 12.54
N TYR A 285 -20.50 14.27 11.25
CA TYR A 285 -19.47 14.31 10.21
C TYR A 285 -19.73 15.39 9.13
N PRO A 286 -18.68 15.96 8.51
CA PRO A 286 -17.27 15.71 8.79
C PRO A 286 -16.84 16.20 10.18
N LEU A 287 -15.85 15.54 10.77
CA LEU A 287 -15.22 16.01 12.00
C LEU A 287 -14.57 17.37 11.75
N PRO A 288 -14.59 18.27 12.75
CA PRO A 288 -14.09 19.63 12.59
C PRO A 288 -12.60 19.65 12.27
N ARG A 289 -12.23 20.55 11.36
CA ARG A 289 -10.85 20.82 10.97
C ARG A 289 -10.57 22.32 11.05
N THR A 290 -9.32 22.68 11.27
CA THR A 290 -8.88 24.07 11.23
C THR A 290 -8.36 24.42 9.83
N GLU A 291 -8.66 25.65 9.39
CA GLU A 291 -8.07 26.23 8.17
C GLU A 291 -6.82 27.06 8.50
N ASP A 292 -6.49 27.23 9.79
CA ASP A 292 -5.32 27.98 10.26
C ASP A 292 -4.04 27.16 10.05
N HIS A 293 -3.47 27.32 8.86
CA HIS A 293 -2.24 26.65 8.44
C HIS A 293 -1.04 27.02 9.33
N ASP A 294 -0.99 28.24 9.85
CA ASP A 294 0.14 28.70 10.67
C ASP A 294 0.16 28.01 12.03
N VAL A 295 -1.01 27.84 12.66
CA VAL A 295 -1.15 27.05 13.89
C VAL A 295 -0.77 25.59 13.66
N LEU A 296 -1.22 24.99 12.55
CA LEU A 296 -0.89 23.61 12.21
C LEU A 296 0.62 23.43 11.99
N ALA A 297 1.25 24.29 11.18
CA ALA A 297 2.68 24.25 10.92
C ALA A 297 3.51 24.51 12.19
N ALA A 298 3.05 25.39 13.08
CA ALA A 298 3.67 25.59 14.38
C ALA A 298 3.61 24.33 15.25
N GLY A 299 2.45 23.67 15.30
CA GLY A 299 2.27 22.42 16.06
C GLY A 299 3.18 21.29 15.57
N TRP A 300 3.24 21.09 14.25
CA TRP A 300 4.15 20.09 13.66
C TRP A 300 5.62 20.39 13.90
N ARG A 301 6.02 21.67 13.93
CA ARG A 301 7.39 22.07 14.30
C ARG A 301 7.71 21.71 15.76
N THR A 302 6.75 21.92 16.67
CA THR A 302 6.88 21.54 18.08
C THR A 302 7.03 20.03 18.25
N ILE A 303 6.24 19.23 17.53
CA ILE A 303 6.32 17.76 17.53
C ILE A 303 7.67 17.28 16.97
N ALA A 304 8.08 17.79 15.80
CA ALA A 304 9.33 17.42 15.12
C ALA A 304 10.59 17.68 15.96
N SER A 305 10.55 18.76 16.76
CA SER A 305 11.67 19.20 17.61
C SER A 305 11.63 18.55 19.00
N SER A 306 10.58 17.79 19.32
CA SER A 306 10.40 17.16 20.63
C SER A 306 11.40 16.03 20.86
N GLN A 307 11.82 15.84 22.11
CA GLN A 307 12.60 14.67 22.56
C GLN A 307 11.73 13.63 23.28
N LEU A 308 10.40 13.85 23.32
CA LEU A 308 9.46 12.92 23.92
C LEU A 308 9.33 11.67 23.05
N PHE A 309 9.23 10.51 23.71
CA PHE A 309 9.05 9.23 23.01
C PHE A 309 7.72 9.20 22.25
N GLU A 310 6.67 9.76 22.85
CA GLU A 310 5.30 9.85 22.32
C GLU A 310 5.20 10.73 21.05
N ALA A 311 6.26 11.46 20.70
CA ALA A 311 6.31 12.25 19.48
C ALA A 311 6.73 11.45 18.24
N TYR A 312 7.31 10.25 18.42
CA TYR A 312 7.88 9.46 17.33
C TYR A 312 6.83 9.01 16.30
N GLU A 313 5.87 8.18 16.70
CA GLU A 313 4.87 7.63 15.77
C GLU A 313 3.99 8.73 15.13
N PRO A 314 3.51 9.76 15.87
CA PRO A 314 2.80 10.87 15.26
C PRO A 314 3.63 11.62 14.20
N MET A 315 4.93 11.75 14.42
CA MET A 315 5.83 12.39 13.47
C MET A 315 5.98 11.55 12.20
N GLU A 316 6.09 10.22 12.33
CA GLU A 316 6.10 9.30 11.18
C GLU A 316 4.80 9.40 10.36
N ILE A 317 3.64 9.43 11.04
CA ILE A 317 2.34 9.62 10.39
C ILE A 317 2.29 11.00 9.71
N GLY A 318 2.75 12.06 10.39
CA GLY A 318 2.79 13.42 9.85
C GLY A 318 3.64 13.55 8.59
N LEU A 319 4.77 12.86 8.50
CA LEU A 319 5.62 12.83 7.29
C LEU A 319 4.89 12.28 6.06
N HIS A 320 3.96 11.33 6.25
CA HIS A 320 3.23 10.72 5.14
C HIS A 320 1.95 11.48 4.77
N TYR A 321 1.22 12.00 5.76
CA TYR A 321 -0.12 12.56 5.56
C TYR A 321 -0.21 14.08 5.69
N ALA A 322 0.83 14.71 6.24
CA ALA A 322 0.88 16.13 6.57
C ALA A 322 2.21 16.79 6.14
N ALA A 323 2.92 16.21 5.17
CA ALA A 323 4.25 16.67 4.73
C ALA A 323 4.31 18.17 4.42
N HIS A 324 3.24 18.71 3.82
CA HIS A 324 3.11 20.13 3.47
C HIS A 324 3.13 21.08 4.68
N LEU A 325 2.80 20.59 5.88
CA LEU A 325 2.82 21.36 7.13
C LEU A 325 4.17 21.29 7.85
N LEU A 326 5.07 20.41 7.39
CA LEU A 326 6.38 20.24 8.01
C LEU A 326 7.32 21.35 7.56
N PRO A 327 8.25 21.80 8.43
CA PRO A 327 9.22 22.84 8.07
C PRO A 327 10.35 22.32 7.17
N PHE A 328 10.22 21.12 6.61
CA PHE A 328 11.24 20.43 5.83
C PHE A 328 10.62 19.79 4.60
N GLY A 329 11.45 19.64 3.56
CA GLY A 329 11.13 18.93 2.35
C GLY A 329 11.28 17.41 2.51
N PRO A 330 11.46 16.67 1.40
CA PRO A 330 11.47 15.21 1.39
C PRO A 330 12.68 14.58 2.08
N HIS A 331 12.51 13.29 2.39
CA HIS A 331 13.58 12.37 2.76
C HIS A 331 14.65 12.24 1.67
N THR A 332 15.90 12.50 2.01
CA THR A 332 17.04 12.48 1.09
C THR A 332 18.18 11.66 1.67
N GLU A 333 18.74 10.77 0.84
CA GLU A 333 19.90 9.96 1.17
C GLU A 333 21.07 10.26 0.23
N VAL A 334 22.26 10.44 0.79
CA VAL A 334 23.48 10.72 0.01
C VAL A 334 24.67 9.89 0.53
N HIS A 335 25.55 9.48 -0.37
CA HIS A 335 26.73 8.69 0.00
C HIS A 335 27.78 9.59 0.65
N THR A 336 28.40 9.13 1.74
CA THR A 336 29.41 9.93 2.45
C THR A 336 30.72 10.16 1.68
N ARG A 337 30.94 9.47 0.56
CA ARG A 337 32.20 9.52 -0.19
C ARG A 337 32.28 10.71 -1.16
N GLY A 338 31.14 11.27 -1.52
CA GLY A 338 31.06 12.38 -2.46
C GLY A 338 31.71 13.67 -1.92
N PRO A 339 32.40 14.46 -2.77
CA PRO A 339 33.05 15.70 -2.35
C PRO A 339 32.09 16.78 -1.83
N ALA A 340 30.85 16.87 -2.31
CA ALA A 340 29.87 17.81 -1.77
C ALA A 340 29.39 17.34 -0.39
N ALA A 341 28.99 16.08 -0.26
CA ALA A 341 28.55 15.50 1.01
C ALA A 341 29.62 15.62 2.11
N ARG A 342 30.91 15.40 1.80
CA ARG A 342 32.01 15.58 2.77
C ARG A 342 32.18 17.01 3.24
N ARG A 343 32.05 18.00 2.34
CA ARG A 343 32.14 19.42 2.68
C ARG A 343 30.94 19.89 3.49
N TRP A 344 29.74 19.40 3.16
CA TRP A 344 28.55 19.66 3.96
C TRP A 344 28.64 19.03 5.35
N ALA A 345 29.12 17.79 5.47
CA ALA A 345 29.29 17.10 6.75
C ALA A 345 30.18 17.85 7.75
N GLN A 346 31.15 18.64 7.28
CA GLN A 346 32.00 19.48 8.14
C GLN A 346 31.24 20.63 8.82
N GLN A 347 30.07 21.00 8.31
CA GLN A 347 29.19 22.06 8.85
C GLN A 347 28.19 21.51 9.88
N LEU A 348 28.03 20.19 9.96
CA LEU A 348 27.08 19.53 10.85
C LEU A 348 27.55 19.53 12.30
N THR A 349 26.60 19.60 13.22
CA THR A 349 26.87 19.57 14.66
C THR A 349 26.19 18.38 15.31
N PRO A 350 26.92 17.53 16.06
CA PRO A 350 26.30 16.47 16.84
C PRO A 350 25.25 17.01 17.79
N CYS A 351 24.11 16.32 17.92
CA CYS A 351 22.99 16.76 18.74
C CYS A 351 22.36 15.60 19.52
N THR A 352 21.50 15.95 20.48
CA THR A 352 20.56 14.99 21.07
C THR A 352 19.43 14.73 20.06
N PRO A 353 19.04 13.47 19.82
CA PRO A 353 17.99 13.17 18.84
C PRO A 353 16.63 13.72 19.28
N THR A 354 15.87 14.20 18.31
CA THR A 354 14.45 14.54 18.44
C THR A 354 13.59 13.43 17.80
N ALA A 355 12.27 13.53 17.89
CA ALA A 355 11.34 12.64 17.22
C ALA A 355 11.66 12.50 15.73
N LEU A 356 11.97 13.62 15.07
CA LEU A 356 12.31 13.60 13.65
C LEU A 356 13.62 12.88 13.34
N HIS A 357 14.62 12.98 14.24
CA HIS A 357 15.85 12.20 14.11
C HIS A 357 15.60 10.70 14.27
N ALA A 358 14.72 10.33 15.20
CA ALA A 358 14.32 8.95 15.40
C ALA A 358 13.58 8.41 14.16
N VAL A 359 12.65 9.17 13.57
CA VAL A 359 11.96 8.73 12.34
C VAL A 359 12.95 8.56 11.18
N LEU A 360 13.92 9.45 11.02
CA LEU A 360 14.98 9.25 10.02
C LEU A 360 15.82 8.00 10.30
N ALA A 361 16.09 7.71 11.59
CA ALA A 361 16.89 6.56 12.00
C ALA A 361 16.21 5.25 11.63
N ASP A 362 14.88 5.19 11.75
CA ASP A 362 14.09 3.96 11.53
C ASP A 362 14.68 2.83 12.41
N ASP A 363 14.67 1.58 11.96
CA ASP A 363 15.24 0.43 12.68
C ASP A 363 16.79 0.36 12.67
N ALA A 364 17.50 1.40 12.24
CA ALA A 364 18.96 1.35 12.13
C ALA A 364 19.65 1.38 13.52
N GLN A 365 20.57 0.43 13.75
CA GLN A 365 21.26 0.28 15.04
C GLN A 365 22.49 1.20 15.19
N ASP A 366 23.25 1.40 14.11
CA ASP A 366 24.48 2.22 14.12
C ASP A 366 24.20 3.61 13.53
N VAL A 367 23.59 4.47 14.34
CA VAL A 367 23.17 5.83 13.95
C VAL A 367 23.85 6.89 14.81
N THR A 368 24.33 7.95 14.16
CA THR A 368 24.77 9.17 14.85
C THR A 368 23.96 10.37 14.38
N PHE A 369 23.60 11.25 15.32
CA PHE A 369 22.64 12.34 15.13
C PHE A 369 23.32 13.70 15.04
N TYR A 370 22.88 14.51 14.09
CA TYR A 370 23.42 15.83 13.82
C TYR A 370 22.32 16.81 13.42
N THR A 371 22.62 18.10 13.53
CA THR A 371 21.81 19.17 12.95
C THR A 371 22.70 20.05 12.08
N ASP A 372 22.20 20.48 10.91
CA ASP A 372 22.80 21.57 10.16
C ASP A 372 22.45 22.89 10.86
N ARG A 373 23.45 23.58 11.41
CA ARG A 373 23.22 24.83 12.15
C ARG A 373 22.64 25.95 11.29
N THR A 374 22.83 25.89 9.97
CA THR A 374 22.45 26.98 9.07
C THR A 374 20.99 26.87 8.67
N THR A 375 20.53 25.65 8.38
CA THR A 375 19.18 25.38 7.89
C THR A 375 18.27 24.79 8.96
N GLY A 376 18.82 24.31 10.07
CA GLY A 376 18.10 23.64 11.14
C GLY A 376 17.66 22.21 10.80
N ILE A 377 18.07 21.67 9.64
CA ILE A 377 17.62 20.33 9.22
C ILE A 377 18.21 19.24 10.12
N PRO A 378 17.38 18.25 10.51
CA PRO A 378 17.87 17.06 11.20
C PRO A 378 18.63 16.18 10.21
N VAL A 379 19.75 15.64 10.66
CA VAL A 379 20.63 14.80 9.85
C VAL A 379 21.06 13.62 10.68
N ILE A 380 21.08 12.45 10.07
CA ILE A 380 21.67 11.28 10.67
C ILE A 380 22.72 10.67 9.75
N ARG A 381 23.66 9.98 10.35
CA ARG A 381 24.60 9.13 9.65
C ARG A 381 24.27 7.68 9.97
N LYS A 382 23.83 6.94 8.96
CA LYS A 382 23.62 5.49 9.06
C LYS A 382 24.92 4.79 8.65
N ALA A 383 25.44 3.93 9.53
CA ALA A 383 26.49 2.99 9.17
C ALA A 383 25.86 1.61 8.93
N SER A 384 26.12 1.02 7.77
CA SER A 384 25.85 -0.38 7.50
C SER A 384 27.15 -1.14 7.33
N SER A 385 27.08 -2.48 7.33
CA SER A 385 28.25 -3.34 7.13
C SER A 385 28.99 -3.11 5.80
N ARG A 386 28.39 -2.41 4.83
CA ARG A 386 28.94 -2.20 3.48
C ARG A 386 29.02 -0.73 3.03
N ASP A 387 28.22 0.16 3.61
CA ASP A 387 28.25 1.57 3.26
C ASP A 387 27.80 2.50 4.39
N ILE A 388 28.21 3.77 4.27
CA ILE A 388 27.86 4.84 5.18
C ILE A 388 27.12 5.90 4.37
N THR A 389 25.93 6.28 4.81
CA THR A 389 25.08 7.28 4.18
C THR A 389 24.71 8.39 5.16
N TRP A 390 24.53 9.59 4.62
CA TRP A 390 23.85 10.68 5.31
C TRP A 390 22.39 10.65 4.91
N VAL A 391 21.51 10.73 5.89
CA VAL A 391 20.06 10.75 5.70
C VAL A 391 19.52 12.01 6.38
N PHE A 392 18.70 12.78 5.68
CA PHE A 392 18.18 14.06 6.14
C PHE A 392 16.86 14.40 5.44
N LEU A 393 16.19 15.46 5.90
CA LEU A 393 15.12 16.10 5.14
C LEU A 393 15.65 17.33 4.41
N ALA A 394 15.37 17.45 3.12
CA ALA A 394 15.82 18.59 2.33
C ALA A 394 15.25 19.91 2.90
N PRO A 395 15.96 21.03 2.79
CA PRO A 395 15.43 22.32 3.22
C PRO A 395 14.30 22.77 2.28
N LEU A 396 13.32 23.53 2.78
CA LEU A 396 12.29 24.15 1.93
C LEU A 396 12.81 25.39 1.19
N ARG A 397 13.80 26.05 1.79
CA ARG A 397 14.48 27.25 1.30
C ARG A 397 15.88 27.32 1.90
N LEU A 398 16.78 28.05 1.26
CA LEU A 398 18.10 28.31 1.83
C LEU A 398 18.08 29.54 2.76
N PRO A 399 19.06 29.67 3.67
CA PRO A 399 19.11 30.77 4.62
C PRO A 399 19.17 32.13 3.91
N ASP A 400 18.28 33.03 4.32
CA ASP A 400 18.29 34.43 3.87
C ASP A 400 19.53 35.13 4.45
N THR A 401 20.52 35.26 3.60
CA THR A 401 21.83 35.87 3.88
C THR A 401 22.20 36.71 2.67
N ASP A 402 23.15 37.64 2.82
CA ASP A 402 23.70 38.40 1.67
C ASP A 402 24.52 37.53 0.69
N ALA A 403 24.40 36.20 0.76
CA ALA A 403 25.09 35.26 -0.12
C ALA A 403 24.28 34.97 -1.39
N HIS A 404 24.98 34.60 -2.45
CA HIS A 404 24.37 34.24 -3.74
C HIS A 404 24.81 32.83 -4.17
N LEU A 405 24.05 32.22 -5.08
CA LEU A 405 24.45 30.98 -5.73
C LEU A 405 25.78 31.17 -6.47
N LYS A 406 26.82 30.44 -6.08
CA LYS A 406 28.17 30.45 -6.67
C LYS A 406 28.36 29.32 -7.68
N SER A 407 27.88 28.13 -7.34
CA SER A 407 27.91 26.95 -8.20
C SER A 407 26.90 25.91 -7.72
N VAL A 408 26.61 24.95 -8.60
CA VAL A 408 25.77 23.79 -8.33
C VAL A 408 26.62 22.53 -8.49
N ILE A 409 26.52 21.57 -7.57
CA ILE A 409 27.24 20.30 -7.65
C ILE A 409 26.25 19.15 -7.81
N LEU A 410 26.51 18.29 -8.78
CA LEU A 410 25.62 17.20 -9.19
C LEU A 410 26.11 15.86 -8.61
N GLU A 411 25.57 15.45 -7.44
CA GLU A 411 26.11 14.36 -6.61
C GLU A 411 25.08 13.77 -5.64
N ASP A 412 24.42 12.66 -5.99
CA ASP A 412 23.30 12.00 -5.28
C ASP A 412 22.04 12.89 -5.17
N THR A 413 22.22 14.18 -4.90
CA THR A 413 21.25 15.27 -4.98
C THR A 413 21.91 16.46 -5.68
N VAL A 414 21.16 17.53 -5.89
CA VAL A 414 21.68 18.82 -6.34
C VAL A 414 22.16 19.60 -5.12
N TRP A 415 23.45 19.87 -5.02
CA TRP A 415 24.03 20.69 -3.95
C TRP A 415 24.23 22.12 -4.41
N ILE A 416 23.97 23.07 -3.53
CA ILE A 416 24.15 24.49 -3.77
C ILE A 416 25.36 24.97 -3.00
N ARG A 417 26.34 25.53 -3.73
CA ARG A 417 27.45 26.25 -3.12
C ARG A 417 27.20 27.74 -3.23
N THR A 418 27.35 28.44 -2.12
CA THR A 418 27.11 29.87 -1.99
C THR A 418 28.41 30.68 -2.04
N THR A 419 28.30 32.00 -2.20
CA THR A 419 29.46 32.91 -2.29
C THR A 419 30.28 33.01 -1.01
N ASP A 420 29.69 32.72 0.15
CA ASP A 420 30.36 32.59 1.45
C ASP A 420 31.01 31.21 1.66
N ASP A 421 31.10 30.41 0.59
CA ASP A 421 31.71 29.08 0.54
C ASP A 421 31.01 28.00 1.40
N ARG A 422 29.76 28.23 1.80
CA ARG A 422 28.91 27.18 2.35
C ARG A 422 28.37 26.26 1.26
N ILE A 423 27.99 25.07 1.70
CA ILE A 423 27.34 24.06 0.86
C ILE A 423 26.07 23.62 1.55
N HIS A 424 24.97 23.64 0.80
CA HIS A 424 23.66 23.23 1.24
C HIS A 424 23.12 22.16 0.29
N PRO A 425 22.34 21.18 0.80
CA PRO A 425 21.45 20.42 -0.06
C PRO A 425 20.48 21.38 -0.76
N GLY A 426 20.12 21.08 -2.01
CA GLY A 426 19.17 21.87 -2.78
C GLY A 426 17.80 21.90 -2.10
N PRO A 427 17.14 23.07 -2.04
CA PRO A 427 15.81 23.15 -1.47
C PRO A 427 14.79 22.43 -2.35
N CYS A 428 13.73 21.91 -1.74
CA CYS A 428 12.66 21.16 -2.40
C CYS A 428 11.32 21.38 -1.70
N THR A 429 10.22 21.29 -2.44
CA THR A 429 8.86 21.21 -1.92
C THR A 429 8.61 19.91 -1.16
N PRO A 430 7.74 19.89 -0.13
CA PRO A 430 7.37 18.65 0.56
C PRO A 430 6.84 17.59 -0.41
N GLY A 431 7.39 16.38 -0.34
CA GLY A 431 6.97 15.23 -1.17
C GLY A 431 7.67 15.11 -2.53
N GLU A 432 8.50 16.07 -2.92
CA GLU A 432 9.17 16.07 -4.22
C GLU A 432 10.70 16.13 -4.08
N HIS A 433 11.41 15.17 -4.67
CA HIS A 433 12.83 14.93 -4.38
C HIS A 433 13.73 15.46 -5.51
N LEU A 434 14.66 16.37 -5.19
CA LEU A 434 15.67 16.85 -6.14
C LEU A 434 16.89 15.92 -6.19
N TRP A 435 16.66 14.72 -6.71
CA TRP A 435 17.63 13.64 -6.72
C TRP A 435 18.50 13.61 -8.00
N TRP A 436 19.78 13.24 -7.86
CA TRP A 436 20.75 13.21 -8.96
C TRP A 436 21.61 11.92 -8.98
N GLY A 437 21.25 10.93 -9.79
CA GLY A 437 22.01 9.66 -9.90
C GLY A 437 21.40 8.63 -10.88
N PRO A 438 21.66 7.31 -10.74
CA PRO A 438 21.03 6.25 -11.55
C PRO A 438 19.61 5.85 -11.05
N GLY A 439 18.56 5.97 -11.90
CA GLY A 439 17.14 5.90 -11.49
C GLY A 439 16.13 6.40 -12.55
N GLY A 440 14.85 6.62 -12.20
CA GLY A 440 13.79 7.15 -13.10
C GLY A 440 13.56 8.68 -12.98
N GLY A 441 12.57 9.24 -13.69
CA GLY A 441 12.11 10.66 -13.56
C GLY A 441 12.78 11.72 -14.46
N ASP A 442 12.17 12.91 -14.59
CA ASP A 442 12.68 14.07 -15.37
C ASP A 442 13.52 15.06 -14.52
N ARG A 443 14.60 14.52 -13.98
CA ARG A 443 15.54 15.23 -13.10
C ARG A 443 16.17 16.47 -13.74
N PRO A 444 16.55 16.48 -15.04
CA PRO A 444 17.12 17.68 -15.65
C PRO A 444 16.18 18.88 -15.62
N THR A 445 14.87 18.67 -15.82
CA THR A 445 13.87 19.75 -15.82
C THR A 445 13.58 20.25 -14.41
N GLU A 446 13.42 19.35 -13.44
CA GLU A 446 13.26 19.68 -12.01
C GLU A 446 14.46 20.51 -11.51
N ALA A 447 15.68 20.03 -11.76
CA ALA A 447 16.91 20.73 -11.38
C ALA A 447 17.08 22.06 -12.12
N ALA A 448 16.77 22.13 -13.42
CA ALA A 448 16.82 23.40 -14.16
C ALA A 448 15.88 24.45 -13.56
N TRP A 449 14.66 24.04 -13.19
CA TRP A 449 13.67 24.92 -12.60
C TRP A 449 14.10 25.45 -11.23
N VAL A 450 14.52 24.56 -10.32
CA VAL A 450 15.01 24.94 -8.99
C VAL A 450 16.24 25.85 -9.10
N ILE A 451 17.22 25.49 -9.93
CA ILE A 451 18.43 26.29 -10.12
C ILE A 451 18.08 27.68 -10.67
N SER A 452 17.14 27.78 -11.61
CA SER A 452 16.72 29.07 -12.17
C SER A 452 16.14 29.99 -11.10
N GLN A 453 15.29 29.46 -10.21
CA GLN A 453 14.69 30.22 -9.11
C GLN A 453 15.78 30.71 -8.13
N LEU A 454 16.71 29.82 -7.74
CA LEU A 454 17.79 30.15 -6.81
C LEU A 454 18.84 31.11 -7.39
N MET A 455 18.96 31.16 -8.72
CA MET A 455 19.81 32.15 -9.37
C MET A 455 19.24 33.57 -9.24
N ASP A 456 17.92 33.72 -9.20
CA ASP A 456 17.24 35.01 -9.04
C ASP A 456 17.12 35.41 -7.57
N ASP A 457 16.73 34.48 -6.70
CA ASP A 457 16.67 34.67 -5.25
C ASP A 457 17.03 33.37 -4.52
N LEU A 458 18.12 33.40 -3.76
CA LEU A 458 18.61 32.23 -3.01
C LEU A 458 17.64 31.81 -1.89
N SER A 459 16.90 32.77 -1.32
CA SER A 459 16.00 32.56 -0.18
C SER A 459 14.59 32.11 -0.56
N THR A 460 14.31 32.05 -1.87
CA THR A 460 12.99 31.69 -2.39
C THR A 460 12.58 30.29 -1.94
N GLN A 461 11.30 30.14 -1.60
CA GLN A 461 10.71 28.83 -1.38
C GLN A 461 10.41 28.22 -2.75
N VAL A 462 11.11 27.15 -3.09
CA VAL A 462 11.00 26.51 -4.39
C VAL A 462 9.78 25.59 -4.43
N SER A 463 9.07 25.56 -5.54
CA SER A 463 8.05 24.56 -5.87
C SER A 463 8.37 23.91 -7.22
N LEU A 464 8.10 22.61 -7.36
CA LEU A 464 8.20 21.90 -8.63
C LEU A 464 6.85 21.76 -9.35
N ASP A 465 5.73 22.29 -8.85
CA ASP A 465 4.40 22.11 -9.46
C ASP A 465 4.36 22.48 -10.97
N ASP A 466 5.16 23.47 -11.35
CA ASP A 466 5.17 24.07 -12.69
C ASP A 466 6.45 23.83 -13.50
N HIS A 467 7.33 22.92 -13.04
CA HIS A 467 8.66 22.75 -13.63
C HIS A 467 8.61 22.36 -15.12
N TRP A 468 7.66 21.51 -15.52
CA TRP A 468 7.48 21.05 -16.91
C TRP A 468 7.21 22.17 -17.90
N HIS A 469 6.59 23.26 -17.46
CA HIS A 469 6.18 24.38 -18.32
C HIS A 469 7.17 25.53 -18.31
N HIS A 470 7.91 25.72 -17.22
CA HIS A 470 8.69 26.94 -16.99
C HIS A 470 10.20 26.71 -16.82
N ALA A 471 10.68 25.46 -16.76
CA ALA A 471 12.11 25.19 -16.71
C ALA A 471 12.83 25.79 -17.94
N PRO A 472 13.89 26.60 -17.76
CA PRO A 472 14.60 27.20 -18.89
C PRO A 472 15.23 26.13 -19.80
N ALA A 473 14.84 26.12 -21.08
CA ALA A 473 15.23 25.07 -22.03
C ALA A 473 16.76 24.88 -22.14
N GLY A 474 17.53 25.96 -22.11
CA GLY A 474 18.98 25.88 -22.14
C GLY A 474 19.61 25.28 -20.87
N LEU A 475 19.04 25.53 -19.68
CA LEU A 475 19.44 24.84 -18.44
C LEU A 475 19.06 23.37 -18.46
N THR A 476 17.83 23.04 -18.90
CA THR A 476 17.40 21.64 -19.07
C THR A 476 18.34 20.91 -20.02
N LYS A 477 18.72 21.53 -21.15
CA LYS A 477 19.67 20.97 -22.12
C LYS A 477 21.08 20.82 -21.54
N LEU A 478 21.52 21.71 -20.66
CA LEU A 478 22.81 21.58 -19.97
C LEU A 478 22.80 20.38 -19.03
N LEU A 479 21.74 20.22 -18.23
CA LEU A 479 21.61 19.16 -17.23
C LEU A 479 21.29 17.80 -17.86
N ASN A 480 20.65 17.77 -19.03
CA ASN A 480 20.38 16.53 -19.76
C ASN A 480 21.63 15.91 -20.42
N ARG A 481 22.81 16.54 -20.27
CA ARG A 481 24.09 15.95 -20.70
C ARG A 481 24.59 14.94 -19.67
N THR A 482 25.40 14.00 -20.11
CA THR A 482 26.14 13.13 -19.19
C THR A 482 27.16 13.96 -18.40
N HIS A 483 26.95 14.06 -17.09
CA HIS A 483 27.88 14.67 -16.15
C HIS A 483 28.58 13.58 -15.34
N ALA A 484 29.87 13.77 -15.05
CA ALA A 484 30.56 12.93 -14.09
C ALA A 484 29.98 13.14 -12.69
N TYR A 485 30.01 12.11 -11.85
CA TYR A 485 29.57 12.23 -10.46
C TYR A 485 30.41 13.30 -9.72
N GLY A 486 29.75 14.25 -9.06
CA GLY A 486 30.41 15.38 -8.39
C GLY A 486 30.74 16.56 -9.30
N THR A 487 30.18 16.63 -10.50
CA THR A 487 30.41 17.77 -11.43
C THR A 487 29.92 19.07 -10.80
N GLU A 488 30.81 20.07 -10.69
CA GLU A 488 30.50 21.42 -10.21
C GLU A 488 30.30 22.37 -11.41
N LEU A 489 29.08 22.89 -11.55
CA LEU A 489 28.68 23.86 -12.56
C LEU A 489 28.72 25.28 -11.96
N PRO A 490 29.68 26.13 -12.35
CA PRO A 490 29.79 27.49 -11.82
C PRO A 490 28.69 28.41 -12.33
N ARG A 491 28.33 29.44 -11.56
CA ARG A 491 27.24 30.38 -11.87
C ARG A 491 27.27 30.90 -13.31
N HIS A 492 28.43 31.32 -13.83
CA HIS A 492 28.54 31.84 -15.19
C HIS A 492 28.18 30.82 -16.28
N VAL A 493 28.38 29.51 -16.04
CA VAL A 493 27.94 28.44 -16.96
C VAL A 493 26.42 28.31 -16.92
N LEU A 494 25.83 28.39 -15.72
CA LEU A 494 24.39 28.35 -15.52
C LEU A 494 23.70 29.57 -16.15
N GLU A 495 24.25 30.78 -15.98
CA GLU A 495 23.76 32.02 -16.61
C GLU A 495 23.83 31.94 -18.13
N HIS A 496 24.95 31.45 -18.67
CA HIS A 496 25.08 31.26 -20.09
C HIS A 496 24.05 30.27 -20.63
N ALA A 497 23.85 29.12 -19.96
CA ALA A 497 22.84 28.15 -20.35
C ALA A 497 21.40 28.68 -20.21
N ARG A 498 21.10 29.47 -19.18
CA ARG A 498 19.77 30.07 -18.97
C ARG A 498 19.38 31.10 -20.05
N SER A 499 20.37 31.74 -20.68
CA SER A 499 20.17 32.74 -21.74
C SER A 499 20.08 32.17 -23.16
N GLN A 500 20.28 30.85 -23.32
CA GLN A 500 20.04 30.11 -24.56
C GLN A 500 18.62 29.57 -24.60
#